data_AF-A0A2H3J3D3-F1
#
_entry.id   AF-A0A2H3J3D3-F1
#
_cell.length_a   1.000
_cell.length_b   1.000
_cell.length_c   1.000
_cell.angle_alpha   90.00
_cell.angle_beta   90.00
_cell.angle_gamma   90.00
#
_symmetry.space_group_name_H-M   'P 1'
#
loop_
_entity.id
_entity.type
_entity.pdbx_description
1 polymer ?
#
loop_
_entity_poly.entity_id
_entity_poly.type
_entity_poly.pdbx_seq_one_letter_code
_entity_poly.pdbx_strand_id
1 'polypeptide(L)'
;MYKSVGRAAWSSRIPAARHPRLPPGVKVQLRSFSVAHEPQQSSSSSSLHDTRAPVPSRERVIPVRNPNDIGDLEHHLNSLFPPLKFPPELAARVLTHASHPEAIFRSSNRLSFIGRRVLQTYLHLFISGSPALEPEHDFGLIAVRAVNPYVLGEYVAPKWALGRVLRWTPVAGQLAGSEAAKDEDARGILERFGPDRSRSVGLYKVMGTTVEALVGAVYHQFGGAVAHRFFHTRILPNILLPGNPEGLNDAFHQHAMEVCAKMGGPNGPLLVSQRKTSPP
;
A
#
# COMPACT_ATOMS: atom_id res chain seq x y z
N MET A 1 -23.36 35.72 -64.02
CA MET A 1 -22.47 34.76 -64.74
C MET A 1 -21.51 34.16 -63.72
N TYR A 2 -21.41 32.82 -63.70
CA TYR A 2 -20.54 31.95 -62.87
C TYR A 2 -20.82 31.88 -61.36
N LYS A 3 -20.87 30.70 -60.70
CA LYS A 3 -21.18 29.30 -61.05
C LYS A 3 -21.32 28.58 -59.70
N SER A 4 -22.37 27.80 -59.53
CA SER A 4 -22.63 26.89 -58.40
C SER A 4 -21.64 25.71 -58.38
N VAL A 5 -21.09 25.39 -57.21
CA VAL A 5 -20.43 24.13 -56.85
C VAL A 5 -20.81 23.92 -55.38
N GLY A 6 -21.38 22.83 -54.88
CA GLY A 6 -21.41 21.43 -55.29
C GLY A 6 -21.20 20.63 -54.00
N ARG A 7 -22.29 20.13 -53.40
CA ARG A 7 -22.27 19.33 -52.17
C ARG A 7 -21.54 18.01 -52.43
N ALA A 8 -20.59 17.65 -51.56
CA ALA A 8 -20.07 16.29 -51.45
C ALA A 8 -20.30 15.80 -50.03
N ALA A 9 -21.24 14.87 -49.87
CA ALA A 9 -21.45 14.10 -48.66
C ALA A 9 -20.41 12.97 -48.62
N TRP A 10 -19.55 12.96 -47.60
CA TRP A 10 -18.71 11.82 -47.29
C TRP A 10 -19.33 11.05 -46.13
N SER A 11 -19.88 9.86 -46.43
CA SER A 11 -20.19 8.86 -45.43
C SER A 11 -18.97 7.96 -45.24
N SER A 12 -18.28 8.06 -44.11
CA SER A 12 -17.32 7.05 -43.67
C SER A 12 -18.00 6.13 -42.65
N ARG A 13 -18.28 4.90 -43.09
CA ARG A 13 -18.69 3.81 -42.21
C ARG A 13 -17.51 3.43 -41.33
N ILE A 14 -17.69 3.48 -40.02
CA ILE A 14 -16.76 2.95 -39.02
C ILE A 14 -16.83 1.41 -39.09
N PRO A 15 -15.72 0.70 -39.33
CA PRO A 15 -15.69 -0.76 -39.16
C PRO A 15 -15.70 -1.10 -37.66
N ALA A 16 -16.68 -1.92 -37.25
CA ALA A 16 -16.77 -2.46 -35.90
C ALA A 16 -15.52 -3.30 -35.57
N ALA A 17 -14.82 -2.93 -34.49
CA ALA A 17 -13.70 -3.69 -33.96
C ALA A 17 -14.16 -5.08 -33.49
N ARG A 18 -13.52 -6.13 -34.01
CA ARG A 18 -13.72 -7.51 -33.58
C ARG A 18 -13.00 -7.72 -32.24
N HIS A 19 -13.74 -8.02 -31.19
CA HIS A 19 -13.17 -8.46 -29.91
C HIS A 19 -12.37 -9.76 -30.08
N PRO A 20 -11.20 -9.91 -29.43
CA PRO A 20 -10.52 -11.20 -29.34
C PRO A 20 -11.38 -12.19 -28.54
N ARG A 21 -11.68 -13.35 -29.15
CA ARG A 21 -12.28 -14.48 -28.43
C ARG A 21 -11.27 -15.03 -27.43
N LEU A 22 -11.68 -15.12 -26.17
CA LEU A 22 -10.92 -15.81 -25.13
C LEU A 22 -10.83 -17.32 -25.44
N PRO A 23 -9.70 -17.98 -25.11
CA PRO A 23 -9.55 -19.42 -25.26
C PRO A 23 -10.51 -20.18 -24.33
N PRO A 24 -11.05 -21.33 -24.76
CA PRO A 24 -11.91 -22.16 -23.92
C PRO A 24 -11.08 -22.73 -22.75
N GLY A 25 -11.48 -22.40 -21.51
CA GLY A 25 -10.86 -22.94 -20.29
C GLY A 25 -10.65 -21.95 -19.14
N VAL A 26 -10.81 -20.64 -19.37
CA VAL A 26 -10.64 -19.63 -18.31
C VAL A 26 -11.97 -19.40 -17.57
N LYS A 27 -12.14 -20.03 -16.41
CA LYS A 27 -13.22 -19.68 -15.48
C LYS A 27 -12.87 -18.37 -14.76
N VAL A 28 -13.43 -17.26 -15.24
CA VAL A 28 -13.40 -15.98 -14.54
C VAL A 28 -14.36 -16.06 -13.35
N GLN A 29 -13.83 -16.29 -12.16
CA GLN A 29 -14.62 -16.29 -10.93
C GLN A 29 -14.82 -14.85 -10.44
N LEU A 30 -15.86 -14.19 -10.97
CA LEU A 30 -16.40 -12.95 -10.42
C LEU A 30 -17.00 -13.25 -9.04
N ARG A 31 -16.27 -12.94 -7.97
CA ARG A 31 -16.85 -12.91 -6.62
C ARG A 31 -17.63 -11.61 -6.45
N SER A 32 -18.93 -11.70 -6.68
CA SER A 32 -19.92 -10.71 -6.24
C SER A 32 -19.99 -10.71 -4.71
N PHE A 33 -19.90 -9.54 -4.10
CA PHE A 33 -20.13 -9.33 -2.67
C PHE A 33 -21.43 -8.57 -2.49
N SER A 34 -22.44 -9.25 -1.95
CA SER A 34 -23.38 -8.79 -0.90
C SER A 34 -24.66 -9.62 -0.98
N VAL A 35 -25.10 -10.21 0.14
CA VAL A 35 -26.48 -10.17 0.67
C VAL A 35 -26.46 -10.69 2.12
N ALA A 36 -27.32 -10.08 2.92
CA ALA A 36 -27.48 -10.17 4.36
C ALA A 36 -28.09 -11.49 4.89
N HIS A 37 -28.02 -11.63 6.22
CA HIS A 37 -28.57 -12.66 7.10
C HIS A 37 -30.10 -12.85 7.00
N GLU A 38 -30.56 -14.11 7.10
CA GLU A 38 -31.73 -14.51 7.92
C GLU A 38 -31.66 -16.03 8.30
N PRO A 39 -32.33 -16.48 9.39
CA PRO A 39 -32.07 -17.76 10.06
C PRO A 39 -33.14 -18.86 9.89
N GLN A 40 -32.80 -20.06 10.42
CA GLN A 40 -33.60 -21.30 10.60
C GLN A 40 -33.81 -22.14 9.32
N GLN A 41 -33.76 -23.47 9.31
CA GLN A 41 -34.26 -24.46 10.26
C GLN A 41 -33.44 -25.77 10.30
N SER A 42 -33.68 -26.50 11.39
CA SER A 42 -33.21 -27.82 11.81
C SER A 42 -33.40 -28.96 10.81
N SER A 43 -32.37 -29.82 10.73
CA SER A 43 -32.58 -31.26 10.53
C SER A 43 -31.54 -32.04 11.34
N SER A 44 -32.06 -32.73 12.35
CA SER A 44 -31.42 -33.71 13.21
C SER A 44 -30.93 -34.94 12.42
N SER A 45 -29.69 -35.34 12.66
CA SER A 45 -29.23 -36.71 12.44
C SER A 45 -28.39 -37.16 13.63
N SER A 46 -28.74 -38.34 14.12
CA SER A 46 -28.31 -38.99 15.34
C SER A 46 -27.01 -39.78 15.18
N SER A 47 -26.15 -39.62 16.19
CA SER A 47 -25.22 -40.58 16.79
C SER A 47 -24.34 -41.49 15.91
N LEU A 48 -23.03 -41.29 16.00
CA LEU A 48 -22.08 -42.37 16.28
C LEU A 48 -21.01 -41.84 17.26
N HIS A 49 -20.80 -42.61 18.33
CA HIS A 49 -19.76 -42.41 19.33
C HIS A 49 -18.37 -42.45 18.67
N ASP A 50 -17.60 -41.36 18.80
CA ASP A 50 -16.16 -41.38 18.59
C ASP A 50 -15.47 -40.87 19.86
N THR A 51 -14.94 -41.81 20.64
CA THR A 51 -14.23 -41.56 21.90
C THR A 51 -12.82 -41.07 21.57
N ARG A 52 -12.71 -39.82 21.11
CA ARG A 52 -11.41 -39.19 20.87
C ARG A 52 -10.90 -38.54 22.16
N ALA A 53 -9.78 -39.04 22.65
CA ALA A 53 -9.09 -38.57 23.85
C ALA A 53 -8.91 -37.04 23.85
N PRO A 54 -8.98 -36.37 25.02
CA PRO A 54 -8.79 -34.94 25.12
C PRO A 54 -7.36 -34.58 24.68
N VAL A 55 -7.26 -33.84 23.58
CA VAL A 55 -6.00 -33.23 23.15
C VAL A 55 -5.60 -32.22 24.22
N PRO A 56 -4.39 -32.30 24.82
CA PRO A 56 -3.97 -31.33 25.82
C PRO A 56 -3.96 -29.95 25.18
N SER A 57 -4.73 -29.04 25.77
CA SER A 57 -4.75 -27.63 25.40
C SER A 57 -3.34 -27.08 25.56
N ARG A 58 -2.65 -26.91 24.43
CA ARG A 58 -1.32 -26.29 24.41
C ARG A 58 -1.51 -24.84 24.82
N GLU A 59 -1.37 -24.59 26.12
CA GLU A 59 -1.39 -23.27 26.73
C GLU A 59 -0.39 -22.42 25.95
N ARG A 60 -0.92 -21.50 25.14
CA ARG A 60 -0.11 -20.66 24.27
C ARG A 60 0.55 -19.66 25.21
N VAL A 61 1.71 -20.03 25.77
CA VAL A 61 2.55 -19.16 26.59
C VAL A 61 2.77 -17.88 25.80
N ILE A 62 2.09 -16.81 26.21
CA ILE A 62 2.30 -15.48 25.66
C ILE A 62 3.66 -15.04 26.18
N PRO A 63 4.68 -14.84 25.34
CA PRO A 63 5.98 -14.38 25.80
C PRO A 63 5.81 -13.08 26.60
N VAL A 64 6.37 -13.03 27.79
CA VAL A 64 6.36 -11.82 28.62
C VAL A 64 7.11 -10.73 27.86
N ARG A 65 6.39 -9.64 27.64
CA ARG A 65 6.69 -8.51 26.76
C ARG A 65 7.88 -7.70 27.31
N ASN A 66 8.89 -7.42 26.48
CA ASN A 66 9.90 -6.42 26.82
C ASN A 66 9.36 -5.01 26.49
N PRO A 67 9.11 -4.13 27.47
CA PRO A 67 8.54 -2.79 27.23
C PRO A 67 9.41 -1.92 26.31
N ASN A 68 10.73 -2.16 26.30
CA ASN A 68 11.69 -1.38 25.51
C ASN A 68 11.47 -1.51 24.00
N ASP A 69 10.92 -2.64 23.55
CA ASP A 69 10.72 -2.97 22.14
C ASP A 69 9.71 -2.03 21.43
N ILE A 70 8.78 -1.41 22.16
CA ILE A 70 7.82 -0.46 21.58
C ILE A 70 8.42 0.95 21.47
N GLY A 71 9.26 1.31 22.44
CA GLY A 71 9.98 2.59 22.42
C GLY A 71 10.88 2.71 21.20
N ASP A 72 11.52 1.61 20.79
CA ASP A 72 12.38 1.57 19.60
C ASP A 72 11.59 1.83 18.31
N LEU A 73 10.40 1.24 18.18
CA LEU A 73 9.51 1.46 17.03
C LEU A 73 9.02 2.90 16.95
N GLU A 74 8.65 3.47 18.09
CA GLU A 74 8.24 4.88 18.21
C GLU A 74 9.38 5.81 17.82
N HIS A 75 10.55 5.60 18.41
CA HIS A 75 11.76 6.36 18.16
C HIS A 75 12.14 6.33 16.68
N HIS A 76 12.08 5.15 16.04
CA HIS A 76 12.34 5.00 14.61
C HIS A 76 11.45 5.91 13.77
N LEU A 77 10.12 5.85 13.94
CA LEU A 77 9.20 6.70 13.16
C LEU A 77 9.36 8.19 13.46
N ASN A 78 9.56 8.55 14.72
CA ASN A 78 9.77 9.95 15.13
C ASN A 78 11.07 10.53 14.58
N SER A 79 12.11 9.71 14.40
CA SER A 79 13.37 10.12 13.80
C SER A 79 13.28 10.31 12.28
N LEU A 80 12.44 9.51 11.61
CA LEU A 80 12.27 9.57 10.15
C LEU A 80 11.46 10.79 9.69
N PHE A 81 10.47 11.20 10.48
CA PHE A 81 9.48 12.20 10.05
C PHE A 81 9.35 13.39 10.99
N PRO A 82 10.43 14.10 11.32
CA PRO A 82 10.31 15.32 12.10
C PRO A 82 9.42 16.35 11.36
N PRO A 83 8.55 17.09 12.06
CA PRO A 83 8.37 17.15 13.52
C PRO A 83 7.25 16.23 14.06
N LEU A 84 6.80 15.24 13.30
CA LEU A 84 5.70 14.37 13.72
C LEU A 84 6.08 13.55 14.96
N LYS A 85 5.09 13.36 15.85
CA LYS A 85 5.21 12.57 17.08
C LYS A 85 4.16 11.45 17.06
N PHE A 86 4.59 10.25 16.70
CA PHE A 86 3.77 9.05 16.70
C PHE A 86 3.64 8.54 18.13
N PRO A 87 2.42 8.29 18.63
CA PRO A 87 2.24 7.58 19.88
C PRO A 87 2.84 6.16 19.80
N PRO A 88 3.47 5.63 20.87
CA PRO A 88 4.11 4.32 20.85
C PRO A 88 3.18 3.19 20.40
N GLU A 89 1.90 3.22 20.81
CA GLU A 89 0.92 2.22 20.39
C GLU A 89 0.62 2.29 18.89
N LEU A 90 0.62 3.50 18.32
CA LEU A 90 0.40 3.71 16.89
C LEU A 90 1.61 3.20 16.10
N ALA A 91 2.83 3.52 16.55
CA ALA A 91 4.05 3.05 15.91
C ALA A 91 4.12 1.51 15.89
N ALA A 92 3.83 0.87 17.03
CA ALA A 92 3.76 -0.59 17.11
C ALA A 92 2.72 -1.20 16.17
N ARG A 93 1.55 -0.56 16.01
CA ARG A 93 0.51 -1.02 15.08
C ARG A 93 0.91 -0.85 13.62
N VAL A 94 1.60 0.25 13.28
CA VAL A 94 2.07 0.49 11.90
C VAL A 94 3.12 -0.55 11.51
N LEU A 95 4.07 -0.83 12.41
CA LEU A 95 5.24 -1.68 12.17
C LEU A 95 5.00 -3.16 12.51
N THR A 96 3.75 -3.59 12.71
CA THR A 96 3.39 -5.01 12.91
C THR A 96 2.48 -5.48 11.78
N HIS A 97 3.02 -6.33 10.91
CA HIS A 97 2.26 -6.94 9.81
C HIS A 97 1.34 -8.06 10.30
N ALA A 98 0.23 -8.28 9.58
CA ALA A 98 -0.78 -9.29 9.93
C ALA A 98 -0.27 -10.74 10.02
N SER A 99 0.88 -11.04 9.42
CA SER A 99 1.51 -12.37 9.55
C SER A 99 2.26 -12.59 10.85
N HIS A 100 2.57 -11.53 11.61
CA HIS A 100 3.26 -11.63 12.88
C HIS A 100 2.31 -12.13 13.99
N PRO A 101 2.75 -12.97 14.95
CA PRO A 101 1.91 -13.43 16.06
C PRO A 101 1.28 -12.30 16.89
N GLU A 102 1.98 -11.17 17.04
CA GLU A 102 1.47 -10.01 17.80
C GLU A 102 0.37 -9.21 17.07
N ALA A 103 0.12 -9.49 15.79
CA ALA A 103 -0.90 -8.78 15.01
C ALA A 103 -2.32 -8.93 15.59
N ILE A 104 -2.55 -9.96 16.40
CA ILE A 104 -3.81 -10.15 17.15
C ILE A 104 -4.14 -8.91 17.99
N PHE A 105 -3.13 -8.30 18.60
CA PHE A 105 -3.31 -7.12 19.44
C PHE A 105 -3.07 -5.82 18.68
N ARG A 106 -2.21 -5.84 17.65
CA ARG A 106 -1.67 -4.63 17.02
C ARG A 106 -1.56 -4.75 15.50
N SER A 107 -2.65 -5.08 14.82
CA SER A 107 -2.66 -5.19 13.35
C SER A 107 -2.59 -3.84 12.63
N SER A 108 -1.77 -3.79 11.57
CA SER A 108 -1.71 -2.68 10.62
C SER A 108 -2.85 -2.66 9.58
N ASN A 109 -3.72 -3.68 9.53
CA ASN A 109 -4.73 -3.86 8.47
C ASN A 109 -5.67 -2.66 8.27
N ARG A 110 -6.18 -2.09 9.38
CA ARG A 110 -7.07 -0.92 9.29
C ARG A 110 -6.33 0.30 8.76
N LEU A 111 -5.08 0.49 9.19
CA LEU A 111 -4.26 1.63 8.78
C LEU A 111 -3.87 1.50 7.30
N SER A 112 -3.46 0.31 6.85
CA SER A 112 -3.12 0.08 5.43
C SER A 112 -4.34 0.24 4.52
N PHE A 113 -5.52 -0.20 4.96
CA PHE A 113 -6.77 0.01 4.23
C PHE A 113 -7.09 1.50 4.01
N ILE A 114 -6.89 2.33 5.05
CA ILE A 114 -7.09 3.79 4.95
C ILE A 114 -5.99 4.38 4.07
N GLY A 115 -4.73 4.06 4.33
CA GLY A 115 -3.59 4.61 3.61
C GLY A 115 -3.61 4.32 2.13
N ARG A 116 -4.05 3.12 1.70
CA ARG A 116 -4.25 2.81 0.29
C ARG A 116 -5.21 3.77 -0.40
N ARG A 117 -6.33 4.10 0.26
CA ARG A 117 -7.31 5.06 -0.26
C ARG A 117 -6.72 6.46 -0.32
N VAL A 118 -6.04 6.87 0.75
CA VAL A 118 -5.38 8.19 0.83
C VAL A 118 -4.35 8.34 -0.30
N LEU A 119 -3.52 7.33 -0.54
CA LEU A 119 -2.55 7.28 -1.64
C LEU A 119 -3.22 7.41 -3.01
N GLN A 120 -4.24 6.59 -3.27
CA GLN A 120 -4.98 6.65 -4.53
C GLN A 120 -5.66 8.00 -4.74
N THR A 121 -6.28 8.56 -3.70
CA THR A 121 -6.93 9.87 -3.76
C THR A 121 -5.92 10.97 -4.07
N TYR A 122 -4.79 11.04 -3.36
CA TYR A 122 -3.79 12.09 -3.61
C TYR A 122 -3.08 11.93 -4.95
N LEU A 123 -2.86 10.69 -5.40
CA LEU A 123 -2.35 10.45 -6.75
C LEU A 123 -3.34 10.93 -7.82
N HIS A 124 -4.63 10.61 -7.69
CA HIS A 124 -5.64 11.08 -8.64
C HIS A 124 -5.76 12.60 -8.64
N LEU A 125 -5.79 13.25 -7.46
CA LEU A 125 -5.83 14.71 -7.37
C LEU A 125 -4.60 15.35 -8.02
N PHE A 126 -3.41 14.76 -7.84
CA PHE A 126 -2.20 15.21 -8.48
C PHE A 126 -2.26 15.10 -10.01
N ILE A 127 -2.67 13.94 -10.53
CA ILE A 127 -2.79 13.70 -11.98
C ILE A 127 -3.84 14.65 -12.59
N SER A 128 -5.01 14.77 -11.96
CA SER A 128 -6.09 15.66 -12.43
C SER A 128 -5.68 17.13 -12.43
N GLY A 129 -4.79 17.56 -11.54
CA GLY A 129 -4.25 18.91 -11.49
C GLY A 129 -3.00 19.13 -12.34
N SER A 130 -2.54 18.11 -13.08
CA SER A 130 -1.28 18.18 -13.81
C SER A 130 -1.44 18.83 -15.19
N PRO A 131 -0.53 19.74 -15.59
CA PRO A 131 -0.53 20.29 -16.95
C PRO A 131 -0.14 19.26 -18.01
N ALA A 132 0.44 18.12 -17.62
CA ALA A 132 0.81 17.03 -18.51
C ALA A 132 -0.32 16.00 -18.74
N LEU A 133 -1.53 16.30 -18.28
CA LEU A 133 -2.67 15.40 -18.41
C LEU A 133 -3.24 15.43 -19.84
N GLU A 134 -2.99 14.36 -20.58
CA GLU A 134 -3.61 14.08 -21.88
C GLU A 134 -4.84 13.13 -21.77
N PRO A 135 -5.81 13.18 -22.71
CA PRO A 135 -7.01 12.34 -22.72
C PRO A 135 -6.77 10.82 -22.73
N GLU A 136 -5.61 10.37 -23.22
CA GLU A 136 -5.25 8.96 -23.33
C GLU A 136 -4.78 8.35 -22.00
N HIS A 137 -4.58 9.16 -20.97
CA HIS A 137 -4.13 8.69 -19.67
C HIS A 137 -5.24 7.95 -18.90
N ASP A 138 -5.05 6.64 -18.72
CA ASP A 138 -5.89 5.83 -17.84
C ASP A 138 -5.48 5.99 -16.37
N PHE A 139 -6.28 6.75 -15.62
CA PHE A 139 -6.10 7.01 -14.19
C PHE A 139 -6.04 5.72 -13.36
N GLY A 140 -6.90 4.75 -13.69
CA GLY A 140 -6.97 3.47 -12.98
C GLY A 140 -5.69 2.66 -13.18
N LEU A 141 -5.21 2.58 -14.42
CA LEU A 141 -3.96 1.90 -14.73
C LEU A 141 -2.75 2.58 -14.09
N ILE A 142 -2.67 3.92 -14.14
CA ILE A 142 -1.60 4.68 -13.50
C ILE A 142 -1.62 4.43 -11.99
N ALA A 143 -2.79 4.46 -11.33
CA ALA A 143 -2.88 4.22 -9.90
C ALA A 143 -2.49 2.80 -9.50
N VAL A 144 -2.94 1.78 -10.24
CA VAL A 144 -2.58 0.37 -9.98
C VAL A 144 -1.07 0.13 -10.10
N ARG A 145 -0.37 0.89 -10.94
CA ARG A 145 1.08 0.80 -11.12
C ARG A 145 1.86 1.64 -10.11
N ALA A 146 1.51 2.92 -9.96
CA ALA A 146 2.28 3.89 -9.20
C ALA A 146 2.24 3.66 -7.69
N VAL A 147 1.06 3.30 -7.14
CA VAL A 147 0.88 3.05 -5.69
C VAL A 147 0.67 1.57 -5.40
N ASN A 148 1.22 0.69 -6.24
CA ASN A 148 1.25 -0.74 -6.00
C ASN A 148 2.07 -1.05 -4.73
N PRO A 149 1.61 -1.89 -3.80
CA PRO A 149 2.40 -2.29 -2.63
C PRO A 149 3.78 -2.84 -2.97
N TYR A 150 3.96 -3.56 -4.08
CA TYR A 150 5.30 -4.03 -4.48
C TYR A 150 6.23 -2.86 -4.82
N VAL A 151 5.76 -1.88 -5.60
CA VAL A 151 6.50 -0.65 -5.93
C VAL A 151 6.82 0.16 -4.67
N LEU A 152 5.84 0.33 -3.77
CA LEU A 152 6.06 1.01 -2.49
C LEU A 152 7.09 0.27 -1.62
N GLY A 153 7.00 -1.05 -1.56
CA GLY A 153 7.92 -1.87 -0.77
C GLY A 153 9.33 -1.89 -1.33
N GLU A 154 9.49 -1.83 -2.64
CA GLU A 154 10.79 -1.88 -3.30
C GLU A 154 11.49 -0.52 -3.35
N TYR A 155 10.74 0.56 -3.59
CA TYR A 155 11.35 1.87 -3.86
C TYR A 155 11.16 2.89 -2.72
N VAL A 156 10.11 2.75 -1.90
CA VAL A 156 9.84 3.69 -0.79
C VAL A 156 10.34 3.14 0.54
N ALA A 157 9.97 1.90 0.88
CA ALA A 157 10.29 1.31 2.19
C ALA A 157 11.79 1.27 2.53
N PRO A 158 12.72 1.00 1.60
CA PRO A 158 14.15 1.02 1.91
C PRO A 158 14.67 2.40 2.32
N LYS A 159 14.07 3.48 1.80
CA LYS A 159 14.44 4.86 2.17
C LYS A 159 14.16 5.17 3.63
N TRP A 160 13.27 4.41 4.26
CA TRP A 160 12.90 4.54 5.66
C TRP A 160 13.42 3.37 6.51
N ALA A 161 14.25 2.52 5.91
CA ALA A 161 14.80 1.33 6.53
C ALA A 161 13.75 0.46 7.25
N LEU A 162 12.54 0.35 6.68
CA LEU A 162 11.43 -0.38 7.30
C LEU A 162 11.75 -1.86 7.48
N GLY A 163 12.54 -2.43 6.56
CA GLY A 163 12.98 -3.82 6.64
C GLY A 163 13.85 -4.16 7.86
N ARG A 164 14.22 -3.19 8.71
CA ARG A 164 14.96 -3.44 9.96
C ARG A 164 14.10 -3.48 11.23
N VAL A 165 12.90 -2.93 11.16
CA VAL A 165 12.04 -2.69 12.33
C VAL A 165 10.66 -3.32 12.18
N LEU A 166 10.35 -3.81 10.98
CA LEU A 166 9.07 -4.41 10.65
C LEU A 166 8.95 -5.79 11.29
N ARG A 167 7.91 -5.98 12.10
CA ARG A 167 7.55 -7.27 12.66
C ARG A 167 6.65 -8.03 11.70
N TRP A 168 7.15 -9.13 11.16
CA TRP A 168 6.42 -9.98 10.23
C TRP A 168 6.94 -11.41 10.27
N THR A 169 6.18 -12.34 9.71
CA THR A 169 6.61 -13.73 9.53
C THR A 169 6.51 -14.10 8.05
N PRO A 170 7.55 -14.72 7.45
CA PRO A 170 7.53 -15.15 6.05
C PRO A 170 6.55 -16.30 5.82
N VAL A 171 5.95 -16.33 4.63
CA VAL A 171 5.05 -17.43 4.25
C VAL A 171 5.88 -18.70 4.08
N ALA A 172 5.55 -19.72 4.86
CA ALA A 172 6.23 -21.02 4.85
C ALA A 172 6.14 -21.67 3.46
N GLY A 173 7.23 -21.55 2.70
CA GLY A 173 7.41 -22.24 1.42
C GLY A 173 8.86 -22.64 1.14
N GLN A 174 9.84 -21.87 1.63
CA GLN A 174 11.28 -22.19 1.47
C GLN A 174 12.16 -21.83 2.68
N LEU A 175 11.66 -21.06 3.66
CA LEU A 175 12.45 -20.53 4.78
C LEU A 175 11.98 -20.94 6.17
N ALA A 176 10.73 -21.39 6.31
CA ALA A 176 10.14 -21.75 7.61
C ALA A 176 10.69 -23.05 8.24
N GLY A 177 11.58 -23.76 7.53
CA GLY A 177 12.22 -24.98 8.04
C GLY A 177 13.44 -24.74 8.92
N SER A 178 13.96 -23.51 8.97
CA SER A 178 15.08 -23.16 9.85
C SER A 178 14.56 -22.35 11.03
N GLU A 179 14.83 -22.81 12.26
CA GLU A 179 14.63 -22.03 13.49
C GLU A 179 15.27 -20.63 13.41
N ALA A 180 16.30 -20.45 12.56
CA ALA A 180 16.94 -19.16 12.30
C ALA A 180 16.03 -18.13 11.58
N ALA A 181 15.01 -18.56 10.83
CA ALA A 181 14.13 -17.64 10.09
C ALA A 181 13.08 -16.96 10.97
N LYS A 182 12.94 -17.36 12.25
CA LYS A 182 12.03 -16.74 13.22
C LYS A 182 12.61 -15.46 13.83
N ASP A 183 13.94 -15.33 13.82
CA ASP A 183 14.69 -14.17 14.33
C ASP A 183 15.47 -13.41 13.23
N GLU A 184 15.46 -13.91 11.99
CA GLU A 184 16.13 -13.22 10.87
C GLU A 184 15.34 -11.95 10.51
N ASP A 185 15.90 -10.79 10.84
CA ASP A 185 15.37 -9.48 10.45
C ASP A 185 15.18 -9.40 8.92
N ALA A 186 14.23 -8.61 8.45
CA ALA A 186 13.89 -8.51 7.03
C ALA A 186 15.10 -8.08 6.17
N ARG A 187 16.06 -7.38 6.78
CA ARG A 187 17.36 -7.06 6.18
C ARG A 187 18.23 -8.29 5.90
N GLY A 188 18.30 -9.24 6.84
CA GLY A 188 19.04 -10.49 6.65
C GLY A 188 18.45 -11.31 5.50
N ILE A 189 17.13 -11.31 5.37
CA ILE A 189 16.42 -11.92 4.24
C ILE A 189 16.79 -11.19 2.93
N LEU A 190 16.78 -9.85 2.89
CA LEU A 190 17.10 -9.08 1.69
C LEU A 190 18.55 -9.31 1.20
N GLU A 191 19.51 -9.28 2.13
CA GLU A 191 20.94 -9.48 1.85
C GLU A 191 21.25 -10.92 1.41
N ARG A 192 20.54 -11.90 1.96
CA ARG A 192 20.76 -13.33 1.68
C ARG A 192 20.14 -13.82 0.38
N PHE A 193 18.98 -13.27 0.00
CA PHE A 193 18.17 -13.83 -1.08
C PHE A 193 18.20 -13.02 -2.38
N GLY A 194 18.63 -11.76 -2.35
CA GLY A 194 18.60 -10.87 -3.51
C GLY A 194 17.17 -10.46 -3.89
N PRO A 195 17.01 -9.59 -4.92
CA PRO A 195 15.73 -8.97 -5.24
C PRO A 195 14.64 -9.96 -5.68
N ASP A 196 14.97 -10.95 -6.52
CA ASP A 196 14.00 -11.89 -7.09
C ASP A 196 13.38 -12.82 -6.03
N ARG A 197 14.20 -13.31 -5.10
CA ARG A 197 13.70 -14.15 -4.00
C ARG A 197 13.06 -13.33 -2.88
N SER A 198 13.43 -12.07 -2.70
CA SER A 198 12.71 -11.17 -1.79
C SER A 198 11.25 -10.95 -2.24
N ARG A 199 11.00 -10.92 -3.56
CA ARG A 199 9.65 -10.94 -4.15
C ARG A 199 8.93 -12.25 -3.85
N SER A 200 9.60 -13.41 -3.96
CA SER A 200 8.99 -14.72 -3.74
C SER A 200 8.62 -14.99 -2.27
N VAL A 201 9.38 -14.45 -1.31
CA VAL A 201 9.09 -14.55 0.14
C VAL A 201 8.00 -13.53 0.56
N GLY A 202 7.61 -12.62 -0.33
CA GLY A 202 6.56 -11.63 -0.10
C GLY A 202 7.01 -10.39 0.69
N LEU A 203 8.32 -10.23 0.92
CA LEU A 203 8.88 -9.15 1.74
C LEU A 203 8.51 -7.76 1.19
N TYR A 204 8.67 -7.51 -0.12
CA TYR A 204 8.29 -6.22 -0.70
C TYR A 204 6.80 -5.92 -0.55
N LYS A 205 5.93 -6.93 -0.66
CA LYS A 205 4.49 -6.72 -0.42
C LYS A 205 4.21 -6.32 1.03
N VAL A 206 4.88 -6.97 1.98
CA VAL A 206 4.74 -6.69 3.42
C VAL A 206 5.27 -5.28 3.75
N MET A 207 6.43 -4.90 3.22
CA MET A 207 6.98 -3.56 3.37
C MET A 207 6.10 -2.49 2.71
N GLY A 208 5.57 -2.74 1.52
CA GLY A 208 4.64 -1.81 0.86
C GLY A 208 3.33 -1.63 1.61
N THR A 209 2.78 -2.72 2.17
CA THR A 209 1.60 -2.65 3.05
C THR A 209 1.90 -1.84 4.31
N THR A 210 3.15 -1.87 4.79
CA THR A 210 3.61 -1.04 5.90
C THR A 210 3.70 0.44 5.52
N VAL A 211 4.17 0.75 4.29
CA VAL A 211 4.11 2.11 3.73
C VAL A 211 2.66 2.61 3.68
N GLU A 212 1.72 1.79 3.19
CA GLU A 212 0.28 2.13 3.23
C GLU A 212 -0.17 2.39 4.67
N ALA A 213 0.17 1.51 5.62
CA ALA A 213 -0.21 1.68 7.02
C ALA A 213 0.32 2.97 7.62
N LEU A 214 1.55 3.36 7.28
CA LEU A 214 2.15 4.60 7.73
C LEU A 214 1.40 5.82 7.17
N VAL A 215 1.04 5.82 5.88
CA VAL A 215 0.22 6.91 5.30
C VAL A 215 -1.14 7.00 6.00
N GLY A 216 -1.78 5.85 6.26
CA GLY A 216 -3.03 5.79 7.01
C GLY A 216 -2.89 6.33 8.43
N ALA A 217 -1.77 6.03 9.11
CA ALA A 217 -1.47 6.56 10.43
C ALA A 217 -1.23 8.07 10.42
N VAL A 218 -0.49 8.58 9.42
CA VAL A 218 -0.27 10.02 9.26
C VAL A 218 -1.59 10.75 9.03
N TYR A 219 -2.44 10.22 8.15
CA TYR A 219 -3.77 10.77 7.89
C TYR A 219 -4.64 10.76 9.15
N HIS A 220 -4.66 9.64 9.88
CA HIS A 220 -5.47 9.49 11.08
C HIS A 220 -5.01 10.39 12.24
N GLN A 221 -3.70 10.50 12.47
CA GLN A 221 -3.13 11.18 13.63
C GLN A 221 -2.90 12.69 13.38
N PHE A 222 -2.49 13.06 12.17
CA PHE A 222 -2.07 14.44 11.83
C PHE A 222 -2.95 15.10 10.76
N GLY A 223 -3.95 14.39 10.24
CA GLY A 223 -4.94 14.92 9.31
C GLY A 223 -4.52 14.92 7.83
N GLY A 224 -5.49 15.27 6.98
CA GLY A 224 -5.34 15.19 5.53
C GLY A 224 -4.29 16.14 4.95
N ALA A 225 -4.17 17.36 5.47
CA ALA A 225 -3.19 18.32 4.95
C ALA A 225 -1.74 17.84 5.14
N VAL A 226 -1.44 17.22 6.29
CA VAL A 226 -0.12 16.64 6.58
C VAL A 226 0.12 15.41 5.71
N ALA A 227 -0.88 14.53 5.57
CA ALA A 227 -0.78 13.35 4.71
C ALA A 227 -0.60 13.69 3.23
N HIS A 228 -1.24 14.75 2.74
CA HIS A 228 -1.08 15.25 1.38
C HIS A 228 0.36 15.73 1.12
N ARG A 229 0.90 16.55 2.04
CA ARG A 229 2.31 16.96 1.98
C ARG A 229 3.26 15.77 2.09
N PHE A 230 2.94 14.82 2.97
CA PHE A 230 3.71 13.59 3.14
C PHE A 230 3.79 12.80 1.83
N PHE A 231 2.66 12.63 1.13
CA PHE A 231 2.62 11.96 -0.17
C PHE A 231 3.54 12.66 -1.19
N HIS A 232 3.37 13.96 -1.41
CA HIS A 232 4.12 14.70 -2.43
C HIS A 232 5.62 14.79 -2.17
N THR A 233 6.03 14.77 -0.90
CA THR A 233 7.43 14.97 -0.54
C THR A 233 8.17 13.69 -0.20
N ARG A 234 7.50 12.68 0.39
CA ARG A 234 8.15 11.46 0.88
C ARG A 234 7.88 10.23 0.01
N ILE A 235 6.80 10.22 -0.76
CA ILE A 235 6.37 9.04 -1.53
C ILE A 235 6.54 9.29 -3.02
N LEU A 236 5.88 10.31 -3.54
CA LEU A 236 5.82 10.59 -4.98
C LEU A 236 7.21 10.66 -5.66
N PRO A 237 8.25 11.28 -5.07
CA PRO A 237 9.58 11.33 -5.69
C PRO A 237 10.25 9.96 -5.82
N ASN A 238 9.88 9.00 -4.96
CA ASN A 238 10.47 7.66 -4.92
C ASN A 238 9.78 6.67 -5.87
N ILE A 239 8.66 7.05 -6.50
CA ILE A 239 7.90 6.21 -7.43
C ILE A 239 7.91 6.74 -8.87
N LEU A 240 8.79 7.70 -9.19
CA LEU A 240 8.90 8.23 -10.55
C LEU A 240 9.43 7.16 -11.53
N LEU A 241 10.51 6.47 -11.19
CA LEU A 241 11.07 5.34 -11.96
C LEU A 241 11.16 5.61 -13.50
N PRO A 242 12.05 6.53 -13.94
CA PRO A 242 12.18 6.91 -15.35
C PRO A 242 12.36 5.72 -16.30
N GLY A 243 11.56 5.69 -17.37
CA GLY A 243 11.60 4.62 -18.38
C GLY A 243 11.07 3.27 -17.91
N ASN A 244 10.55 3.17 -16.68
CA ASN A 244 9.94 1.95 -16.15
C ASN A 244 8.42 2.00 -16.32
N PRO A 245 7.77 0.93 -16.82
CA PRO A 245 6.31 0.85 -16.84
C PRO A 245 5.68 0.76 -15.44
N GLU A 246 6.44 0.36 -14.41
CA GLU A 246 6.06 0.45 -13.00
C GLU A 246 6.30 1.87 -12.46
N GLY A 247 5.52 2.31 -11.47
CA GLY A 247 5.64 3.68 -10.94
C GLY A 247 4.71 4.67 -11.64
N LEU A 248 5.02 5.95 -11.47
CA LEU A 248 4.32 7.08 -12.09
C LEU A 248 4.78 7.21 -13.55
N ASN A 249 3.84 7.44 -14.46
CA ASN A 249 4.17 7.70 -15.87
C ASN A 249 5.10 8.93 -16.01
N ASP A 250 6.14 8.79 -16.83
CA ASP A 250 7.18 9.79 -17.14
C ASP A 250 6.63 11.19 -17.46
N ALA A 251 5.47 11.27 -18.11
CA ALA A 251 4.81 12.53 -18.43
C ALA A 251 4.57 13.41 -17.19
N PHE A 252 4.38 12.81 -16.01
CA PHE A 252 4.07 13.53 -14.77
C PHE A 252 5.31 13.83 -13.91
N HIS A 253 6.51 13.35 -14.27
CA HIS A 253 7.69 13.43 -13.39
C HIS A 253 8.14 14.85 -13.11
N GLN A 254 8.18 15.68 -14.15
CA GLN A 254 8.58 17.08 -14.03
C GLN A 254 7.65 17.82 -13.06
N HIS A 255 6.33 17.68 -13.26
CA HIS A 255 5.35 18.31 -12.39
C HIS A 255 5.39 17.75 -10.95
N ALA A 256 5.62 16.45 -10.78
CA ALA A 256 5.77 15.83 -9.47
C ALA A 256 6.94 16.44 -8.68
N MET A 257 8.09 16.64 -9.34
CA MET A 257 9.26 17.27 -8.74
C MET A 257 9.04 18.75 -8.43
N GLU A 258 8.35 19.49 -9.30
CA GLU A 258 7.97 20.88 -9.04
C GLU A 258 7.05 21.01 -7.82
N VAL A 259 6.03 20.16 -7.70
CA VAL A 259 5.12 20.15 -6.55
C VAL A 259 5.89 19.77 -5.28
N CYS A 260 6.77 18.75 -5.35
CA CYS A 260 7.63 18.38 -4.23
C CYS A 260 8.49 19.57 -3.77
N ALA A 261 9.16 20.27 -4.70
CA ALA A 261 9.97 21.45 -4.41
C ALA A 261 9.14 22.59 -3.79
N LYS A 262 7.96 22.89 -4.34
CA LYS A 262 7.01 23.89 -3.79
C LYS A 262 6.56 23.54 -2.37
N MET A 263 6.50 22.25 -2.03
CA MET A 263 6.20 21.77 -0.67
C MET A 263 7.43 21.63 0.24
N GLY A 264 8.57 22.23 -0.13
CA GLY A 264 9.80 22.24 0.68
C GLY A 264 10.73 21.05 0.43
N GLY A 265 10.47 20.25 -0.61
CA GLY A 265 11.32 19.15 -1.01
C GLY A 265 11.19 17.89 -0.13
N PRO A 266 11.99 16.85 -0.42
CA PRO A 266 11.87 15.53 0.20
C PRO A 266 12.24 15.48 1.68
N ASN A 267 12.87 16.55 2.21
CA ASN A 267 13.18 16.72 3.62
C ASN A 267 12.47 17.94 4.24
N GLY A 268 11.58 18.60 3.49
CA GLY A 268 10.86 19.78 3.96
C GLY A 268 9.94 19.49 5.15
N PRO A 269 9.63 20.49 5.99
CA PRO A 269 8.82 20.30 7.20
C PRO A 269 7.40 19.81 6.85
N LEU A 270 6.93 18.79 7.56
CA LEU A 270 5.60 18.21 7.35
C LEU A 270 4.47 19.03 7.99
N LEU A 271 4.78 19.81 9.03
CA LEU A 271 3.87 20.76 9.64
C LEU A 271 4.13 22.16 9.08
N VAL A 272 3.08 22.80 8.56
CA VAL A 272 3.16 24.21 8.16
C VAL A 272 2.98 25.03 9.43
N SER A 273 3.99 25.84 9.80
CA SER A 273 3.81 26.84 10.86
C SER A 273 2.69 27.78 10.45
N GLN A 274 1.60 27.78 11.21
CA GLN A 274 0.59 28.83 11.16
C GLN A 274 1.34 30.15 11.41
N ARG A 275 1.48 31.00 10.39
CA ARG A 275 1.98 32.36 10.63
C ARG A 275 1.01 32.98 11.62
N LYS A 276 1.48 33.35 12.81
CA LYS A 276 0.72 34.22 13.71
C LYS A 276 0.45 35.50 12.94
N THR A 277 -0.74 35.63 12.36
CA THR A 277 -1.27 36.94 11.98
C THR A 277 -1.53 37.66 13.29
N SER A 278 -0.58 38.49 13.71
CA SER A 278 -0.82 39.46 14.76
C SER A 278 -2.05 40.28 14.34
N PRO A 279 -3.07 40.41 15.21
CA PRO A 279 -4.18 41.30 14.91
C PRO A 279 -3.66 42.74 14.79
N PRO A 280 -4.30 43.57 13.94
CA PRO A 280 -3.94 44.98 13.78
C PRO A 280 -4.08 45.78 15.07
#